data_AF-A0AAU7VTG7-F1
#
_entry.id   AF-A0AAU7VTG7-F1
#
_cell.length_a   1.000
_cell.length_b   1.000
_cell.length_c   1.000
_cell.angle_alpha   90.00
_cell.angle_beta   90.00
_cell.angle_gamma   90.00
#
_symmetry.space_group_name_H-M   'P 1'
#
loop_
_entity.id
_entity.type
_entity.pdbx_description
1 polymer ?
#
loop_
_entity_poly.entity_id
_entity_poly.type
_entity_poly.pdbx_seq_one_letter_code
_entity_poly.pdbx_strand_id
1 'polypeptide(L)'
;MTLATSRRRTWVAGGILLLLSVAVGLAARGSWGDLASAKDWLFLVAVILLVVGIGRAGSVTGRRPIGSVATVLLAIAPLTQAFWFTLMPDSAGDPHVAEDTSVLFAMTYYGVVLVLAVISVVSIVLADALPFHWRWAPLGVLVWTPLSVGFGLMLFGATPLGTVFASIGSIVGVHGPAVGVAFLGLVAVVLGIRSRPGTDLDGRPLTEWTERP
;
A
#
# COMPACT_ATOMS: atom_id res chain seq x y z
N MET A 1 15.89 -15.40 20.53
CA MET A 1 15.72 -14.10 19.83
C MET A 1 14.63 -13.32 20.55
N THR A 2 14.91 -12.10 21.05
CA THR A 2 13.92 -11.34 21.83
C THR A 2 12.82 -10.77 20.93
N LEU A 3 11.60 -10.64 21.45
CA LEU A 3 10.44 -10.14 20.68
C LEU A 3 10.70 -8.78 20.02
N ALA A 4 11.45 -7.90 20.70
CA ALA A 4 11.84 -6.59 20.20
C ALA A 4 12.74 -6.68 18.94
N THR A 5 13.69 -7.61 18.91
CA THR A 5 14.59 -7.79 17.75
C THR A 5 13.82 -8.33 16.54
N SER A 6 12.90 -9.27 16.74
CA SER A 6 12.09 -9.83 15.64
C SER A 6 11.12 -8.80 15.06
N ARG A 7 10.52 -7.97 15.92
CA ARG A 7 9.71 -6.83 15.49
C ARG A 7 10.53 -5.83 14.67
N ARG A 8 11.67 -5.36 15.20
CA ARG A 8 12.56 -4.43 14.48
C ARG A 8 12.92 -4.95 13.08
N ARG A 9 13.34 -6.21 12.96
CA ARG A 9 13.73 -6.80 11.67
C ARG A 9 12.56 -6.85 10.68
N THR A 10 11.38 -7.27 11.13
CA THR A 10 10.17 -7.33 10.29
C THR A 10 9.82 -5.96 9.73
N TRP A 11 9.75 -4.96 10.61
CA TRP A 11 9.31 -3.60 10.26
C TRP A 11 10.31 -2.89 9.36
N VAL A 12 11.61 -3.01 9.64
CA VAL A 12 12.66 -2.43 8.78
C VAL A 12 12.72 -3.14 7.43
N ALA A 13 12.71 -4.48 7.40
CA ALA A 13 12.78 -5.22 6.14
C ALA A 13 11.54 -4.98 5.27
N GLY A 14 10.34 -5.03 5.86
CA GLY A 14 9.09 -4.73 5.16
C GLY A 14 9.06 -3.28 4.65
N GLY A 15 9.49 -2.32 5.46
CA GLY A 15 9.57 -0.92 5.04
C GLY A 15 10.58 -0.68 3.92
N ILE A 16 11.75 -1.32 3.96
CA ILE A 16 12.74 -1.27 2.88
C ILE A 16 12.18 -1.88 1.60
N LEU A 17 11.48 -3.01 1.67
CA LEU A 17 10.87 -3.63 0.49
C LEU A 17 9.79 -2.74 -0.14
N LEU A 18 8.98 -2.03 0.67
CA LEU A 18 8.03 -1.03 0.16
C LEU A 18 8.75 0.12 -0.57
N LEU A 19 9.85 0.63 0.01
CA LEU A 19 10.64 1.68 -0.62
C LEU A 19 11.30 1.20 -1.92
N LEU A 20 11.81 -0.03 -1.95
CA LEU A 20 12.37 -0.66 -3.14
C LEU A 20 11.31 -0.86 -4.22
N SER A 21 10.10 -1.29 -3.86
CA SER A 21 8.97 -1.36 -4.78
C SER A 21 8.72 -0.02 -5.47
N VAL A 22 8.72 1.07 -4.70
CA VAL A 22 8.53 2.42 -5.27
C VAL A 22 9.70 2.80 -6.18
N ALA A 23 10.94 2.58 -5.74
CA ALA A 23 12.13 2.87 -6.53
C ALA A 23 12.15 2.11 -7.86
N VAL A 24 11.83 0.82 -7.84
CA VAL A 24 11.70 -0.02 -9.05
C VAL A 24 10.58 0.48 -9.95
N GLY A 25 9.41 0.83 -9.39
CA GLY A 25 8.31 1.37 -10.18
C GLY A 25 8.61 2.72 -10.84
N LEU A 26 9.47 3.55 -10.24
CA LEU A 26 9.94 4.80 -10.84
C LEU A 26 11.03 4.56 -11.90
N ALA A 27 11.90 3.58 -11.68
CA ALA A 27 13.00 3.24 -12.58
C ALA A 27 12.58 2.39 -13.80
N ALA A 28 11.49 1.62 -13.70
CA ALA A 28 10.97 0.76 -14.76
C ALA A 28 10.33 1.57 -15.90
N ARG A 29 11.16 2.27 -16.68
CA ARG A 29 10.75 3.06 -17.85
C ARG A 29 11.66 2.80 -19.04
N GLY A 30 11.14 3.03 -20.26
CA GLY A 30 11.92 2.87 -21.49
C GLY A 30 12.46 1.45 -21.64
N SER A 31 13.78 1.31 -21.82
CA SER A 31 14.45 0.00 -21.94
C SER A 31 14.35 -0.88 -20.69
N TRP A 32 13.90 -0.33 -19.56
CA TRP A 32 13.73 -1.04 -18.29
C TRP A 32 12.25 -1.37 -18.01
N GLY A 33 11.38 -1.22 -19.01
CA GLY A 33 9.94 -1.46 -18.87
C GLY A 33 9.58 -2.87 -18.38
N ASP A 34 10.39 -3.88 -18.72
CA ASP A 34 10.17 -5.27 -18.29
C ASP A 34 10.23 -5.45 -16.76
N LEU A 35 10.92 -4.54 -16.04
CA LEU A 35 10.97 -4.51 -14.58
C LEU A 35 9.67 -4.00 -13.94
N ALA A 36 8.69 -3.52 -14.71
CA ALA A 36 7.46 -2.97 -14.17
C ALA A 36 6.70 -3.98 -13.29
N SER A 37 6.76 -5.27 -13.63
CA SER A 37 6.14 -6.35 -12.83
C SER A 37 6.87 -6.60 -11.50
N ALA A 38 8.18 -6.35 -11.44
CA ALA A 38 8.99 -6.60 -10.24
C ALA A 38 8.57 -5.71 -9.07
N LYS A 39 8.07 -4.50 -9.33
CA LYS A 39 7.54 -3.61 -8.28
C LYS A 39 6.37 -4.27 -7.54
N ASP A 40 5.46 -4.93 -8.26
CA ASP A 40 4.23 -5.49 -7.68
C ASP A 40 4.55 -6.72 -6.83
N TRP A 41 5.53 -7.52 -7.27
CA TRP A 41 6.07 -8.61 -6.47
C TRP A 41 6.77 -8.12 -5.20
N LEU A 42 7.60 -7.07 -5.30
CA LEU A 42 8.25 -6.46 -4.13
C LEU A 42 7.22 -5.92 -3.14
N PHE A 43 6.20 -5.22 -3.64
CA PHE A 43 5.09 -4.73 -2.83
C PHE A 43 4.37 -5.88 -2.12
N LEU A 44 4.01 -6.93 -2.84
CA LEU A 44 3.34 -8.10 -2.26
C LEU A 44 4.18 -8.76 -1.17
N VAL A 45 5.47 -9.01 -1.43
CA VAL A 45 6.38 -9.63 -0.45
C VAL A 45 6.54 -8.74 0.78
N ALA A 46 6.64 -7.41 0.59
CA ALA A 46 6.69 -6.45 1.69
C ALA A 46 5.45 -6.53 2.57
N VAL A 47 4.26 -6.54 1.95
CA VAL A 47 2.98 -6.62 2.65
C VAL A 47 2.83 -7.95 3.38
N ILE A 48 3.14 -9.07 2.74
CA ILE A 48 3.10 -10.39 3.38
C ILE A 48 4.01 -10.41 4.61
N LEU A 49 5.23 -9.90 4.48
CA LEU A 49 6.18 -9.83 5.59
C LEU A 49 5.64 -8.99 6.76
N LEU A 50 5.04 -7.84 6.48
CA LEU A 50 4.45 -6.95 7.50
C LEU A 50 3.19 -7.54 8.14
N VAL A 51 2.35 -8.22 7.37
CA VAL A 51 1.11 -8.84 7.86
C VAL A 51 1.41 -10.08 8.69
N VAL A 52 2.26 -10.99 8.21
CA VAL A 52 2.57 -12.24 8.90
C VAL A 52 3.47 -11.97 10.11
N GLY A 53 4.50 -11.14 9.91
CA GLY A 53 5.51 -10.77 10.89
C GLY A 53 6.41 -11.93 11.32
N ILE A 54 7.66 -11.62 11.69
CA ILE A 54 8.54 -12.58 12.37
C ILE A 54 8.11 -12.63 13.85
N GLY A 55 7.12 -13.47 14.15
CA GLY A 55 6.54 -13.65 15.48
C GLY A 55 5.26 -12.84 15.74
N ARG A 56 4.58 -13.09 16.88
CA ARG A 56 3.29 -12.43 17.23
C ARG A 56 3.40 -10.90 17.31
N ALA A 57 4.49 -10.40 17.88
CA ALA A 57 4.73 -8.95 18.05
C ALA A 57 5.18 -8.22 16.78
N GLY A 58 5.49 -8.95 15.70
CA GLY A 58 5.96 -8.37 14.43
C GLY A 58 4.85 -8.01 13.45
N SER A 59 3.66 -8.61 13.59
CA SER A 59 2.53 -8.47 12.67
C SER A 59 1.82 -7.12 12.82
N VAL A 60 1.60 -6.43 11.70
CA VAL A 60 0.87 -5.13 11.67
C VAL A 60 -0.63 -5.31 11.92
N THR A 61 -1.19 -6.48 11.61
CA THR A 61 -2.62 -6.79 11.81
C THR A 61 -2.92 -7.46 13.15
N GLY A 62 -1.90 -7.66 14.00
CA GLY A 62 -2.05 -8.40 15.26
C GLY A 62 -2.54 -9.84 15.06
N ARG A 63 -2.31 -10.43 13.87
CA ARG A 63 -2.83 -11.74 13.43
C ARG A 63 -4.36 -11.88 13.44
N ARG A 64 -5.10 -10.78 13.33
CA ARG A 64 -6.54 -10.86 13.06
C ARG A 64 -6.74 -11.42 11.65
N PRO A 65 -7.43 -12.57 11.48
CA PRO A 65 -7.46 -13.28 10.21
C PRO A 65 -8.11 -12.44 9.10
N ILE A 66 -9.22 -11.77 9.41
CA ILE A 66 -9.95 -10.90 8.48
C ILE A 66 -9.05 -9.77 7.95
N GLY A 67 -8.37 -9.04 8.84
CA GLY A 67 -7.48 -7.96 8.43
C GLY A 67 -6.26 -8.44 7.65
N SER A 68 -5.73 -9.62 7.99
CA SER A 68 -4.58 -10.21 7.31
C SER A 68 -4.94 -10.64 5.89
N VAL A 69 -6.07 -11.33 5.73
CA VAL A 69 -6.59 -11.74 4.43
C VAL A 69 -6.92 -10.52 3.57
N ALA A 70 -7.62 -9.52 4.12
CA ALA A 70 -7.96 -8.31 3.39
C ALA A 70 -6.71 -7.56 2.90
N THR A 71 -5.69 -7.42 3.75
CA THR A 71 -4.44 -6.74 3.39
C THR A 71 -3.65 -7.51 2.32
N VAL A 72 -3.64 -8.84 2.40
CA VAL A 72 -2.98 -9.68 1.39
C VAL A 72 -3.74 -9.63 0.06
N LEU A 73 -5.06 -9.73 0.07
CA LEU A 73 -5.88 -9.60 -1.14
C LEU A 73 -5.72 -8.21 -1.78
N LEU A 74 -5.66 -7.16 -0.97
CA LEU A 74 -5.35 -5.81 -1.44
C LEU A 74 -3.98 -5.75 -2.13
N ALA A 75 -2.97 -6.43 -1.58
CA ALA A 75 -1.64 -6.48 -2.15
C ALA A 75 -1.54 -7.33 -3.43
N ILE A 76 -2.46 -8.26 -3.62
CA ILE A 76 -2.58 -9.06 -4.85
C ILE A 76 -3.28 -8.26 -5.96
N ALA A 77 -4.11 -7.27 -5.63
CA ALA A 77 -4.89 -6.53 -6.62
C ALA A 77 -4.07 -5.99 -7.81
N PRO A 78 -2.91 -5.32 -7.61
CA PRO A 78 -2.10 -4.83 -8.74
C PRO A 78 -1.66 -5.94 -9.71
N LEU A 79 -1.40 -7.16 -9.21
CA LEU A 79 -1.01 -8.31 -10.03
C LEU A 79 -2.17 -8.86 -10.87
N THR A 80 -3.40 -8.71 -10.39
CA THR A 80 -4.60 -9.19 -11.10
C THR A 80 -5.20 -8.12 -12.00
N GLN A 81 -4.77 -6.86 -11.89
CA GLN A 81 -5.31 -5.75 -12.68
C GLN A 81 -5.27 -6.04 -14.19
N ALA A 82 -4.12 -6.48 -14.72
CA ALA A 82 -4.00 -6.81 -16.14
C ALA A 82 -4.98 -7.91 -16.56
N PHE A 83 -5.13 -8.94 -15.72
CA PHE A 83 -6.06 -10.04 -15.95
C PHE A 83 -7.52 -9.55 -15.99
N TRP A 84 -7.92 -8.64 -15.10
CA TRP A 84 -9.27 -8.06 -15.13
C TRP A 84 -9.60 -7.38 -16.45
N PHE A 85 -8.62 -6.67 -17.05
CA PHE A 85 -8.81 -6.03 -18.35
C PHE A 85 -8.83 -7.02 -19.53
N THR A 86 -8.23 -8.22 -19.40
CA THR A 86 -8.36 -9.27 -20.42
C THR A 86 -9.73 -9.93 -20.47
N LEU A 87 -10.54 -9.77 -19.41
CA LEU A 87 -11.92 -10.27 -19.37
C LEU A 87 -12.91 -9.33 -20.08
N MET A 88 -12.46 -8.15 -20.51
CA MET A 88 -13.29 -7.19 -21.20
C MET A 88 -13.61 -7.72 -22.61
N PRO A 89 -14.90 -7.90 -22.97
CA PRO A 89 -15.27 -8.40 -24.29
C PRO A 89 -14.87 -7.41 -25.39
N ASP A 90 -14.35 -7.94 -26.50
CA ASP A 90 -14.07 -7.15 -27.70
C ASP A 90 -15.38 -6.67 -28.35
N SER A 91 -15.68 -5.39 -28.19
CA SER A 91 -16.83 -4.74 -28.83
C SER A 91 -16.40 -4.06 -30.12
N ALA A 92 -16.08 -4.86 -31.15
CA ALA A 92 -15.57 -4.38 -32.43
C ALA A 92 -16.58 -3.53 -33.27
N GLY A 93 -17.83 -3.43 -32.84
CA GLY A 93 -18.91 -2.79 -33.62
C GLY A 93 -19.51 -1.51 -33.03
N ASP A 94 -19.31 -1.22 -31.74
CA ASP A 94 -19.90 -0.05 -31.07
C ASP A 94 -18.95 0.56 -30.03
N PRO A 95 -18.42 1.78 -30.27
CA PRO A 95 -17.55 2.49 -29.33
C PRO A 95 -18.19 2.77 -27.96
N HIS A 96 -19.50 3.00 -27.89
CA HIS A 96 -20.18 3.33 -26.63
C HIS A 96 -20.25 2.13 -25.70
N VAL A 97 -20.48 0.93 -26.26
CA VAL A 97 -20.48 -0.33 -25.50
C VAL A 97 -19.09 -0.61 -24.92
N ALA A 98 -18.02 -0.29 -25.67
CA ALA A 98 -16.65 -0.44 -25.19
C ALA A 98 -16.37 0.44 -23.97
N GLU A 99 -16.77 1.72 -24.06
CA GLU A 99 -16.60 2.71 -22.99
C GLU A 99 -17.38 2.31 -21.74
N ASP A 100 -18.68 2.04 -21.86
CA ASP A 100 -19.54 1.66 -20.74
C ASP A 100 -19.04 0.39 -20.04
N THR A 101 -18.60 -0.60 -20.81
CA THR A 101 -18.03 -1.85 -20.27
C THR A 101 -16.73 -1.55 -19.52
N SER A 102 -15.84 -0.72 -20.09
CA SER A 102 -14.58 -0.35 -19.43
C SER A 102 -14.81 0.38 -18.11
N VAL A 103 -15.80 1.29 -18.06
CA VAL A 103 -16.19 2.02 -16.86
C VAL A 103 -16.74 1.07 -15.80
N LEU A 104 -17.62 0.14 -16.18
CA LEU A 104 -18.18 -0.86 -15.26
C LEU A 104 -17.10 -1.75 -14.63
N PHE A 105 -16.17 -2.26 -15.45
CA PHE A 105 -15.05 -3.09 -14.98
C PHE A 105 -14.12 -2.28 -14.06
N ALA A 106 -13.76 -1.06 -14.44
CA ALA A 106 -12.94 -0.18 -13.62
C ALA A 106 -13.62 0.13 -12.27
N MET A 107 -14.90 0.52 -12.29
CA MET A 107 -15.67 0.80 -11.07
C MET A 107 -15.76 -0.42 -10.16
N THR A 108 -15.98 -1.60 -10.72
CA THR A 108 -16.05 -2.86 -9.96
C THR A 108 -14.69 -3.19 -9.33
N TYR A 109 -13.62 -3.17 -10.12
CA TYR A 109 -12.27 -3.47 -9.65
C TYR A 109 -11.82 -2.48 -8.56
N TYR A 110 -11.92 -1.17 -8.81
CA TYR A 110 -11.52 -0.16 -7.84
C TYR A 110 -12.45 -0.12 -6.62
N GLY A 111 -13.73 -0.44 -6.78
CA GLY A 111 -14.67 -0.60 -5.67
C GLY A 111 -14.25 -1.74 -4.73
N VAL A 112 -13.88 -2.90 -5.28
CA VAL A 112 -13.34 -4.03 -4.50
C VAL A 112 -12.04 -3.65 -3.80
N VAL A 113 -11.11 -3.01 -4.50
CA VAL A 113 -9.85 -2.51 -3.93
C VAL A 113 -10.11 -1.53 -2.79
N LEU A 114 -11.05 -0.60 -2.95
CA LEU A 114 -11.42 0.36 -1.91
C LEU A 114 -11.97 -0.33 -0.67
N VAL A 115 -12.89 -1.28 -0.83
CA VAL A 115 -13.45 -2.05 0.29
C VAL A 115 -12.36 -2.82 1.03
N LEU A 116 -11.47 -3.52 0.31
CA LEU A 116 -10.34 -4.22 0.91
C LEU A 116 -9.40 -3.26 1.64
N ALA A 117 -9.14 -2.08 1.08
CA ALA A 117 -8.31 -1.06 1.70
C ALA A 117 -8.93 -0.51 2.99
N VAL A 118 -10.23 -0.23 3.01
CA VAL A 118 -10.96 0.19 4.22
C VAL A 118 -10.87 -0.90 5.31
N ILE A 119 -11.18 -2.16 4.97
CA ILE A 119 -11.09 -3.28 5.92
C ILE A 119 -9.67 -3.41 6.48
N SER A 120 -8.66 -3.27 5.62
CA SER A 120 -7.24 -3.33 6.00
C SER A 120 -6.88 -2.20 6.96
N VAL A 121 -7.20 -0.95 6.63
CA VAL A 121 -6.93 0.22 7.48
C VAL A 121 -7.61 0.09 8.84
N VAL A 122 -8.92 -0.23 8.86
CA VAL A 122 -9.67 -0.42 10.11
C VAL A 122 -9.04 -1.53 10.95
N SER A 123 -8.66 -2.65 10.32
CA SER A 123 -8.02 -3.76 11.04
C SER A 123 -6.66 -3.39 11.62
N ILE A 124 -5.85 -2.60 10.91
CA ILE A 124 -4.54 -2.12 11.38
C ILE A 124 -4.72 -1.14 12.56
N VAL A 125 -5.68 -0.22 12.46
CA VAL A 125 -6.01 0.70 13.55
C VAL A 125 -6.46 -0.07 14.78
N LEU A 126 -7.37 -1.03 14.62
CA LEU A 126 -7.89 -1.85 15.72
C LEU A 126 -6.88 -2.85 16.29
N ALA A 127 -5.79 -3.14 15.57
CA ALA A 127 -4.74 -4.02 16.06
C ALA A 127 -3.77 -3.33 17.04
N ASP A 128 -3.88 -1.99 17.22
CA ASP A 128 -2.99 -1.20 18.10
C ASP A 128 -1.49 -1.42 17.80
N ALA A 129 -1.16 -1.79 16.55
CA ALA A 129 0.21 -2.12 16.16
C ALA A 129 1.12 -0.88 16.04
N LEU A 130 0.52 0.32 15.93
CA LEU A 130 1.18 1.61 15.73
C LEU A 130 1.01 2.50 16.97
N PRO A 131 2.02 3.31 17.35
CA PRO A 131 1.87 4.34 18.38
C PRO A 131 0.75 5.31 18.00
N PHE A 132 0.07 5.90 19.00
CA PHE A 132 -1.13 6.72 18.82
C PHE A 132 -1.05 7.74 17.65
N HIS A 133 0.06 8.47 17.54
CA HIS A 133 0.25 9.48 16.49
C HIS A 133 0.45 8.90 15.07
N TRP A 134 0.90 7.65 14.93
CA TRP A 134 1.07 6.97 13.64
C TRP A 134 -0.10 6.09 13.24
N ARG A 135 -1.08 5.84 14.12
CA ARG A 135 -2.25 5.00 13.81
C ARG A 135 -3.05 5.49 12.60
N TRP A 136 -2.99 6.78 12.33
CA TRP A 136 -3.68 7.44 11.21
C TRP A 136 -2.90 7.40 9.89
N ALA A 137 -1.65 6.94 9.88
CA ALA A 137 -0.84 6.89 8.67
C ALA A 137 -1.48 6.06 7.53
N PRO A 138 -2.02 4.85 7.77
CA PRO A 138 -2.72 4.08 6.72
C PRO A 138 -3.97 4.78 6.20
N LEU A 139 -4.71 5.48 7.07
CA LEU A 139 -5.89 6.26 6.67
C LEU A 139 -5.50 7.44 5.78
N GLY A 140 -4.40 8.13 6.10
CA GLY A 140 -3.87 9.21 5.26
C GLY A 140 -3.55 8.72 3.85
N VAL A 141 -2.95 7.53 3.71
CA VAL A 141 -2.65 6.93 2.39
C VAL A 141 -3.90 6.46 1.65
N LEU A 142 -4.88 5.91 2.38
CA LEU A 142 -6.18 5.54 1.82
C LEU A 142 -6.89 6.74 1.19
N VAL A 143 -6.79 7.93 1.78
CA VAL A 143 -7.36 9.17 1.26
C VAL A 143 -6.50 9.78 0.16
N TRP A 144 -5.17 9.80 0.34
CA TRP A 144 -4.22 10.36 -0.62
C TRP A 144 -4.27 9.67 -1.98
N THR A 145 -4.38 8.34 -1.99
CA THR A 145 -4.34 7.53 -3.22
C THR A 145 -5.42 7.96 -4.24
N PRO A 146 -6.73 7.90 -3.93
CA PRO A 146 -7.78 8.31 -4.86
C PRO A 146 -7.73 9.82 -5.16
N LEU A 147 -7.32 10.66 -4.21
CA LEU A 147 -7.15 12.10 -4.45
C LEU A 147 -6.08 12.38 -5.51
N SER A 148 -4.93 11.73 -5.40
CA SER A 148 -3.83 11.90 -6.35
C SER A 148 -4.20 11.40 -7.75
N VAL A 149 -4.87 10.25 -7.83
CA VAL A 149 -5.35 9.68 -9.11
C VAL A 149 -6.41 10.59 -9.73
N GLY A 150 -7.43 10.97 -8.95
CA GLY A 150 -8.52 11.82 -9.43
C GLY A 150 -8.04 13.20 -9.89
N PHE A 151 -7.14 13.82 -9.12
CA PHE A 151 -6.52 15.09 -9.51
C PHE A 151 -5.66 14.95 -10.77
N GLY A 152 -4.86 13.89 -10.88
CA GLY A 152 -4.03 13.62 -12.06
C GLY A 152 -4.87 13.41 -13.32
N LEU A 153 -5.93 12.60 -13.23
CA LEU A 153 -6.88 12.35 -14.33
C LEU A 153 -7.63 13.62 -14.74
N MET A 154 -8.11 14.40 -13.77
CA MET A 154 -8.78 15.68 -14.03
C MET A 154 -7.87 16.61 -14.81
N LEU A 155 -6.61 16.79 -14.38
CA LEU A 155 -5.67 17.69 -15.04
C LEU A 155 -5.26 17.19 -16.43
N PHE A 156 -5.05 15.87 -16.57
CA PHE A 156 -4.72 15.25 -17.85
C PHE A 156 -5.85 15.38 -18.87
N GLY A 157 -7.10 15.08 -18.47
CA GLY A 157 -8.27 15.13 -19.36
C GLY A 157 -8.75 16.54 -19.70
N ALA A 158 -8.47 17.52 -18.85
CA ALA A 158 -8.87 18.92 -19.07
C ALA A 158 -7.93 19.71 -19.98
N THR A 159 -6.80 19.13 -20.42
CA THR A 159 -5.77 19.87 -21.16
C THR A 159 -5.34 19.17 -22.46
N PRO A 160 -4.94 19.93 -23.50
CA PRO A 160 -4.44 19.33 -24.73
C PRO A 160 -3.21 18.46 -24.49
N LEU A 161 -3.11 17.35 -25.22
CA LEU A 161 -1.94 16.46 -25.21
C LEU A 161 -0.67 17.23 -25.62
N GLY A 162 0.46 16.87 -25.01
CA GLY A 162 1.75 17.53 -25.24
C GLY A 162 1.98 18.81 -24.43
N THR A 163 0.99 19.27 -23.66
CA THR A 163 1.18 20.39 -22.73
C THR A 163 1.89 19.97 -21.45
N VAL A 164 2.49 20.95 -20.76
CA VAL A 164 3.09 20.75 -19.44
C VAL A 164 2.04 20.27 -18.43
N PHE A 165 0.81 20.80 -18.49
CA PHE A 165 -0.27 20.39 -17.59
C PHE A 165 -0.72 18.94 -17.81
N ALA A 166 -0.85 18.50 -19.08
CA ALA A 166 -1.10 17.09 -19.37
C ALA A 166 0.03 16.20 -18.83
N SER A 167 1.28 16.63 -18.97
CA SER A 167 2.43 15.89 -18.43
C SER A 167 2.40 15.80 -16.90
N ILE A 168 2.08 16.91 -16.20
CA ILE A 168 1.91 16.92 -14.74
C ILE A 168 0.75 16.00 -14.33
N GLY A 169 -0.39 16.09 -15.01
CA GLY A 169 -1.56 15.25 -14.73
C GLY A 169 -1.24 13.76 -14.85
N SER A 170 -0.55 13.37 -15.92
CA SER A 170 -0.06 12.01 -16.12
C SER A 170 0.90 11.57 -15.00
N ILE A 171 1.89 12.39 -14.66
CA ILE A 171 2.85 12.06 -13.60
C ILE A 171 2.15 11.90 -12.25
N VAL A 172 1.27 12.81 -11.88
CA VAL A 172 0.55 12.78 -10.59
C VAL A 172 -0.41 11.61 -10.55
N GLY A 173 -1.15 11.35 -11.63
CA GLY A 173 -2.10 10.23 -11.69
C GLY A 173 -1.41 8.87 -11.58
N VAL A 174 -0.27 8.70 -12.26
CA VAL A 174 0.46 7.43 -12.30
C VAL A 174 1.33 7.23 -11.05
N HIS A 175 2.00 8.27 -10.56
CA HIS A 175 3.00 8.15 -9.48
C HIS A 175 2.55 8.70 -8.13
N GLY A 176 1.44 9.43 -8.07
CA GLY A 176 0.85 9.92 -6.82
C GLY A 176 0.64 8.82 -5.77
N PRO A 177 0.05 7.65 -6.12
CA PRO A 177 -0.10 6.53 -5.19
C PRO A 177 1.22 6.01 -4.62
N ALA A 178 2.31 6.06 -5.40
CA ALA A 178 3.62 5.58 -4.98
C ALA A 178 4.19 6.41 -3.81
N VAL A 179 3.80 7.69 -3.69
CA VAL A 179 4.15 8.54 -2.54
C VAL A 179 3.55 8.00 -1.25
N GLY A 180 2.30 7.52 -1.30
CA GLY A 180 1.65 6.89 -0.15
C GLY A 180 2.34 5.60 0.28
N VAL A 181 2.72 4.75 -0.68
CA VAL A 181 3.49 3.53 -0.42
C VAL A 181 4.86 3.84 0.18
N ALA A 182 5.57 4.83 -0.36
CA ALA A 182 6.87 5.27 0.16
C ALA A 182 6.75 5.80 1.59
N PHE A 183 5.71 6.58 1.88
CA PHE A 183 5.42 7.07 3.22
C PHE A 183 5.21 5.93 4.22
N LEU A 184 4.40 4.92 3.88
CA LEU A 184 4.22 3.74 4.75
C LEU A 184 5.52 2.95 4.92
N GLY A 185 6.33 2.83 3.87
CA GLY A 185 7.66 2.23 3.94
C GLY A 185 8.56 2.96 4.93
N LEU A 186 8.61 4.29 4.86
CA LEU A 186 9.38 5.13 5.77
C LEU A 186 8.89 5.00 7.22
N VAL A 187 7.57 5.08 7.45
CA VAL A 187 6.97 4.89 8.78
C VAL A 187 7.34 3.52 9.35
N ALA A 188 7.29 2.47 8.53
CA ALA A 188 7.66 1.13 8.96
C ALA A 188 9.13 1.04 9.38
N VAL A 189 10.05 1.62 8.59
CA VAL A 189 11.48 1.69 8.94
C VAL A 189 11.71 2.48 10.23
N VAL A 190 11.13 3.67 10.34
CA VAL A 190 11.30 4.55 11.51
C VAL A 190 10.81 3.86 12.78
N LEU A 191 9.63 3.24 12.76
CA LEU A 191 9.09 2.51 13.90
C LEU A 191 9.89 1.25 14.23
N GLY A 192 10.39 0.55 13.21
CA GLY A 192 11.30 -0.57 13.39
C GLY A 192 12.59 -0.17 14.10
N ILE A 193 13.21 0.96 13.71
CA ILE A 193 14.43 1.48 14.35
C ILE A 193 14.16 1.97 15.78
N ARG A 194 13.03 2.62 16.03
CA ARG A 194 12.65 3.13 17.37
C ARG A 194 12.28 2.04 18.38
N SER A 195 12.01 0.81 17.93
CA SER A 195 11.72 -0.33 18.81
C SER A 195 12.97 -0.74 19.60
N ARG A 196 13.19 -0.13 20.79
CA ARG A 196 14.29 -0.48 21.69
C ARG A 196 14.02 -1.78 22.46
N PRO A 197 15.03 -2.61 22.75
CA PRO A 197 14.88 -3.73 23.67
C PRO A 197 14.58 -3.21 25.09
N GLY A 198 13.47 -3.66 25.70
CA GLY A 198 13.14 -3.39 27.11
C GLY A 198 12.18 -2.24 27.38
N THR A 199 11.74 -1.50 26.35
CA THR A 199 10.73 -0.42 26.48
C THR A 199 9.55 -0.65 25.54
N ASP A 200 8.36 -0.17 25.93
CA ASP A 200 7.17 -0.16 25.07
C ASP A 200 7.28 0.86 23.91
N LEU A 201 6.21 1.01 23.12
CA LEU A 201 6.14 1.92 21.98
C LEU A 201 6.26 3.41 22.33
N ASP A 202 6.02 3.76 23.59
CA ASP A 202 6.15 5.12 24.13
C ASP A 202 7.51 5.34 24.81
N GLY A 203 8.38 4.32 24.83
CA GLY A 203 9.68 4.38 25.49
C GLY A 203 9.64 4.12 27.00
N ARG A 204 8.52 3.59 27.53
CA ARG A 204 8.41 3.23 28.96
C ARG A 204 9.04 1.87 29.25
N PRO A 205 9.79 1.70 30.34
CA PRO A 205 10.41 0.43 30.69
C PRO A 205 9.36 -0.63 31.08
N LEU A 206 9.52 -1.85 30.55
CA LEU A 206 8.57 -2.96 30.78
C LEU A 206 8.58 -3.49 32.23
N THR A 207 9.52 -3.04 33.07
CA THR A 207 9.62 -3.42 34.49
C THR A 207 8.56 -2.77 35.37
N GLU A 208 7.87 -1.73 34.89
CA GLU A 208 6.86 -1.01 35.68
C GLU A 208 5.52 -1.78 35.80
N TRP A 209 5.33 -2.83 35.00
CA TRP A 209 4.10 -3.64 34.98
C TRP A 209 4.12 -4.84 35.94
N THR A 210 5.27 -5.17 36.53
CA THR A 210 5.39 -6.29 37.48
C THR A 210 5.11 -5.91 38.93
N GLU A 211 4.89 -4.63 39.24
CA GLU A 211 4.72 -4.15 40.63
C GLU A 211 3.33 -3.56 40.94
N ARG A 212 2.32 -3.77 40.08
CA ARG A 212 0.94 -3.43 40.45
C ARG A 212 0.20 -4.69 40.89
N PRO A 213 -0.12 -4.84 42.19
CA PRO A 213 -0.89 -5.96 42.72
C PRO A 213 -2.34 -5.96 42.23
#